data_AF-A0A0M4EJF4-F1
#
_entry.id   AF-A0A0M4EJF4-F1
#
_cell.length_a   1.000
_cell.length_b   1.000
_cell.length_c   1.000
_cell.angle_alpha   90.00
_cell.angle_beta   90.00
_cell.angle_gamma   90.00
#
_symmetry.space_group_name_H-M   'P 1'
#
loop_
_entity.id
_entity.type
_entity.pdbx_description
1 polymer ?
#
loop_
_entity_poly.entity_id
_entity_poly.type
_entity_poly.pdbx_seq_one_letter_code
_entity_poly.pdbx_strand_id
1 'polypeptide(L)'
;MEMSTTAATWTRGCYMLYFPSLTSGPIISYERYSARRESKGWLCLLQSLLRCVFWWMVVQFVFHYIYIYQMTQDVEVVSWMSSPLWCYTIAYFLGKFFNIFYMIIYGMGKAFAEHDGIPAPPNPRCIGRIHFYSNMWKHFDSGLYEFLFKHIYKEVCNKDSSILVKVWGTTLTFAFVYVWHGSYVNVFIWSALNCLCILAEKFYKIMISTAAYQQWMHRHLGIGGTQRFNALLATQIFIPAAFSNMYFIASPELADVLLRCAYLNGVGNYLALTFSIYCFFQCSVIVEESMKHPQLKDKRT
;
A
#
# COMPACT_ATOMS: atom_id res chain seq x y z
N MET A 1 21.33 -37.70 -15.32
CA MET A 1 21.16 -36.31 -15.79
C MET A 1 19.72 -36.03 -16.23
N GLU A 2 19.03 -36.95 -16.91
CA GLU A 2 17.60 -36.80 -17.26
C GLU A 2 16.62 -36.79 -16.07
N MET A 3 16.95 -37.47 -14.98
CA MET A 3 16.09 -37.51 -13.79
C MET A 3 16.08 -36.16 -13.03
N SER A 4 17.13 -35.35 -13.14
CA SER A 4 17.15 -34.01 -12.51
C SER A 4 16.47 -32.95 -13.39
N THR A 5 16.51 -33.09 -14.72
CA THR A 5 15.83 -32.18 -15.65
C THR A 5 14.32 -32.39 -15.63
N THR A 6 13.85 -33.64 -15.56
CA THR A 6 12.41 -33.95 -15.42
C THR A 6 11.85 -33.43 -14.09
N ALA A 7 12.51 -33.69 -12.96
CA ALA A 7 12.09 -33.17 -11.65
C ALA A 7 12.05 -31.63 -11.59
N ALA A 8 13.01 -30.95 -12.23
CA ALA A 8 13.01 -29.50 -12.35
C ALA A 8 11.85 -28.97 -13.20
N THR A 9 11.51 -29.64 -14.31
CA THR A 9 10.38 -29.29 -15.17
C THR A 9 9.04 -29.46 -14.43
N TRP A 10 8.87 -30.57 -13.70
CA TRP A 10 7.67 -30.79 -12.89
C TRP A 10 7.51 -29.75 -11.79
N THR A 11 8.59 -29.39 -11.10
CA THR A 11 8.56 -28.35 -10.05
C THR A 11 8.14 -26.98 -10.61
N ARG A 12 8.59 -26.63 -11.82
CA ARG A 12 8.18 -25.41 -12.51
C ARG A 12 6.71 -25.44 -12.92
N GLY A 13 6.21 -26.58 -13.40
CA GLY A 13 4.79 -26.77 -13.70
C GLY A 13 3.91 -26.61 -12.46
N CYS A 14 4.28 -27.26 -11.35
CA CYS A 14 3.58 -27.15 -10.06
C CYS A 14 3.61 -25.72 -9.49
N TYR A 15 4.66 -24.95 -9.76
CA TYR A 15 4.73 -23.54 -9.39
C TYR A 15 3.72 -22.69 -10.20
N MET A 16 3.68 -22.86 -11.53
CA MET A 16 2.79 -22.08 -12.39
C MET A 16 1.30 -22.34 -12.08
N LEU A 17 0.97 -23.57 -11.69
CA LEU A 17 -0.39 -24.01 -11.39
C LEU A 17 -0.68 -24.08 -9.90
N TYR A 18 0.12 -23.42 -9.05
CA TYR A 18 -0.08 -23.47 -7.61
C TYR A 18 -1.40 -22.78 -7.22
N PHE A 19 -2.42 -23.59 -6.96
CA PHE A 19 -3.82 -23.17 -6.85
C PHE A 19 -4.07 -22.03 -5.85
N PRO A 20 -3.49 -22.03 -4.63
CA PRO A 20 -3.67 -20.94 -3.69
C PRO A 20 -3.24 -19.59 -4.25
N SER A 21 -2.06 -19.47 -4.87
CA SER A 21 -1.65 -18.19 -5.48
C SER A 21 -2.30 -17.91 -6.83
N LEU A 22 -2.79 -18.94 -7.53
CA LEU A 22 -3.42 -18.78 -8.85
C LEU A 22 -4.76 -18.05 -8.78
N THR A 23 -5.56 -18.36 -7.75
CA THR A 23 -6.92 -17.84 -7.60
C THR A 23 -7.05 -16.79 -6.51
N SER A 24 -6.26 -16.90 -5.45
CA SER A 24 -6.47 -16.11 -4.23
C SER A 24 -5.20 -16.02 -3.42
N GLY A 25 -4.32 -15.07 -3.71
CA GLY A 25 -3.09 -14.95 -2.95
C GLY A 25 -2.16 -13.86 -3.50
N PRO A 26 -1.14 -13.48 -2.72
CA PRO A 26 -0.07 -12.65 -3.25
C PRO A 26 0.72 -13.43 -4.30
N ILE A 27 1.37 -12.72 -5.22
CA ILE A 27 2.35 -13.32 -6.13
C ILE A 27 3.48 -13.93 -5.29
N ILE A 28 3.69 -15.24 -5.45
CA ILE A 28 4.79 -15.98 -4.83
C ILE A 28 5.88 -16.14 -5.89
N SER A 29 7.11 -15.72 -5.60
CA SER A 29 8.22 -15.92 -6.52
C SER A 29 8.67 -17.38 -6.55
N TYR A 30 9.26 -17.82 -7.67
CA TYR A 30 9.79 -19.19 -7.78
C TYR A 30 10.83 -19.50 -6.70
N GLU A 31 11.63 -18.51 -6.29
CA GLU A 31 12.60 -18.65 -5.19
C GLU A 31 11.93 -18.95 -3.85
N ARG A 32 10.82 -18.30 -3.54
CA ARG A 32 10.04 -18.61 -2.33
C ARG A 32 9.41 -20.00 -2.45
N TYR A 33 8.87 -20.32 -3.62
CA TYR A 33 8.25 -21.62 -3.87
C TYR A 33 9.24 -22.78 -3.77
N SER A 34 10.47 -22.62 -4.28
CA SER A 34 11.52 -23.64 -4.22
C SER A 34 12.18 -23.73 -2.85
N ALA A 35 12.21 -22.63 -2.09
CA ALA A 35 12.69 -22.59 -0.70
C ALA A 35 11.64 -23.13 0.30
N ARG A 36 11.04 -24.29 -0.01
CA ARG A 36 10.08 -24.95 0.88
C ARG A 36 10.70 -25.25 2.23
N ARG A 37 9.91 -25.07 3.27
CA ARG A 37 10.24 -25.30 4.68
C ARG A 37 9.31 -26.36 5.25
N GLU A 38 9.49 -26.67 6.52
CA GLU A 38 8.53 -27.49 7.26
C GLU A 38 7.12 -26.89 7.17
N SER A 39 6.16 -27.76 6.87
CA SER A 39 4.74 -27.45 6.81
C SER A 39 4.25 -26.93 8.16
N LYS A 40 3.43 -25.87 8.13
CA LYS A 40 2.65 -25.52 9.32
C LYS A 40 1.53 -26.55 9.52
N GLY A 41 1.37 -27.05 10.74
CA GLY A 41 0.33 -28.04 11.06
C GLY A 41 -1.10 -27.54 10.81
N TRP A 42 -2.05 -28.48 10.71
CA TRP A 42 -3.47 -28.22 10.45
C TRP A 42 -4.11 -27.20 11.40
N LEU A 43 -3.67 -27.15 12.66
CA LEU A 43 -4.15 -26.15 13.63
C LEU A 43 -3.81 -24.71 13.20
N CYS A 44 -2.61 -24.47 12.66
CA CYS A 44 -2.21 -23.14 12.16
C CYS A 44 -3.00 -22.75 10.92
N LEU A 45 -3.28 -23.72 10.03
CA LEU A 45 -4.15 -23.51 8.87
C LEU A 45 -5.55 -23.11 9.32
N LEU A 46 -6.17 -23.90 10.21
CA LEU A 46 -7.50 -23.63 10.73
C LEU A 46 -7.59 -22.25 11.41
N GLN A 47 -6.62 -21.89 12.25
CA GLN A 47 -6.57 -20.57 12.89
C GLN A 47 -6.49 -19.42 11.87
N SER A 48 -5.70 -19.60 10.81
CA SER A 48 -5.53 -18.59 9.76
C SER A 48 -6.81 -18.44 8.93
N LEU A 49 -7.50 -19.54 8.61
CA LEU A 49 -8.78 -19.53 7.91
C LEU A 49 -9.89 -18.93 8.78
N LEU A 50 -9.99 -19.30 10.06
CA LEU A 50 -10.94 -18.70 11.00
C LEU A 50 -10.75 -17.20 11.13
N ARG A 51 -9.50 -16.71 11.12
CA ARG A 51 -9.20 -15.28 11.08
C ARG A 51 -9.73 -14.62 9.80
N CYS A 52 -9.59 -15.27 8.64
CA CYS A 52 -10.12 -14.76 7.37
C CYS A 52 -11.65 -14.71 7.39
N VAL A 53 -12.30 -15.77 7.88
CA VAL A 53 -13.76 -15.83 8.05
C VAL A 53 -14.25 -14.75 9.01
N PHE A 54 -13.58 -14.55 10.14
CA PHE A 54 -13.91 -13.48 11.08
C PHE A 54 -13.90 -12.10 10.42
N TRP A 55 -12.82 -11.75 9.70
CA TRP A 55 -12.73 -10.46 9.02
C TRP A 55 -13.72 -10.33 7.87
N TRP A 56 -14.02 -11.42 7.16
CA TRP A 56 -15.08 -11.43 6.18
C TRP A 56 -16.45 -11.15 6.81
N MET A 57 -16.78 -11.76 7.95
CA MET A 57 -18.00 -11.46 8.70
C MET A 57 -18.06 -10.00 9.17
N VAL A 58 -16.93 -9.42 9.60
CA VAL A 58 -16.84 -7.99 9.93
C VAL A 58 -17.17 -7.12 8.70
N VAL A 59 -16.66 -7.47 7.51
CA VAL A 59 -17.00 -6.75 6.27
C VAL A 59 -18.49 -6.88 5.95
N GLN A 60 -19.08 -8.08 6.06
CA GLN A 60 -20.52 -8.29 5.84
C GLN A 60 -21.38 -7.47 6.82
N PHE A 61 -21.00 -7.47 8.09
CA PHE A 61 -21.67 -6.65 9.11
C PHE A 61 -21.59 -5.16 8.76
N VAL A 62 -20.40 -4.66 8.40
CA VAL A 62 -20.23 -3.26 8.01
C VAL A 62 -21.01 -2.93 6.75
N PHE A 63 -21.06 -3.78 5.74
CA PHE A 63 -21.88 -3.54 4.55
C PHE A 63 -23.38 -3.55 4.83
N HIS A 64 -23.83 -4.32 5.82
CA HIS A 64 -25.23 -4.35 6.21
C HIS A 64 -25.68 -3.10 6.98
N TYR A 65 -24.84 -2.59 7.90
CA TYR A 65 -25.22 -1.49 8.80
C TYR A 65 -24.60 -0.13 8.43
N ILE A 66 -23.52 -0.11 7.64
CA ILE A 66 -22.80 1.09 7.24
C ILE A 66 -22.78 1.17 5.71
N TYR A 67 -23.78 1.87 5.17
CA TYR A 67 -24.05 1.95 3.74
C TYR A 67 -23.06 2.77 2.91
N ILE A 68 -21.89 3.14 3.46
CA ILE A 68 -20.90 3.98 2.76
C ILE A 68 -20.53 3.37 1.41
N TYR A 69 -20.26 2.06 1.34
CA TYR A 69 -19.94 1.40 0.08
C TYR A 69 -21.12 1.44 -0.92
N GLN A 70 -22.34 1.22 -0.44
CA GLN A 70 -23.52 1.26 -1.31
C GLN A 70 -23.79 2.67 -1.84
N MET A 71 -23.61 3.70 -1.00
CA MET A 71 -23.72 5.10 -1.42
C MET A 71 -22.75 5.41 -2.56
N THR A 72 -21.51 4.89 -2.51
CA THR A 72 -20.51 5.16 -3.55
C THR A 72 -20.85 4.60 -4.94
N GLN A 73 -21.89 3.78 -5.06
CA GLN A 73 -22.41 3.34 -6.36
C GLN A 73 -23.24 4.41 -7.07
N ASP A 74 -23.71 5.43 -6.33
CA ASP A 74 -24.46 6.56 -6.86
C ASP A 74 -23.86 7.88 -6.36
N VAL A 75 -23.22 8.59 -7.29
CA VAL A 75 -22.55 9.86 -7.00
C VAL A 75 -23.53 10.94 -6.52
N GLU A 76 -24.80 10.88 -6.97
CA GLU A 76 -25.82 11.84 -6.55
C GLU A 76 -26.15 11.66 -5.06
N VAL A 77 -26.36 10.42 -4.62
CA VAL A 77 -26.64 10.08 -3.21
C VAL A 77 -25.47 10.50 -2.31
N VAL A 78 -24.24 10.31 -2.77
CA VAL A 78 -23.04 10.75 -2.05
C VAL A 78 -23.02 12.28 -1.86
N SER A 79 -23.48 13.03 -2.87
CA SER A 79 -23.49 14.50 -2.84
C SER A 79 -24.49 15.09 -1.84
N TRP A 80 -25.47 14.30 -1.38
CA TRP A 80 -26.45 14.75 -0.37
C TRP A 80 -25.86 14.84 1.05
N MET A 81 -24.64 14.34 1.27
CA MET A 81 -24.00 14.40 2.57
C MET A 81 -23.68 15.85 2.95
N SER A 82 -24.28 16.32 4.06
CA SER A 82 -24.17 17.72 4.49
C SER A 82 -22.82 18.07 5.18
N SER A 83 -22.03 17.07 5.56
CA SER A 83 -20.78 17.28 6.31
C SER A 83 -19.63 17.71 5.39
N PRO A 84 -18.91 18.80 5.66
CA PRO A 84 -17.82 19.26 4.80
C PRO A 84 -16.65 18.26 4.67
N LEU A 85 -16.56 17.26 5.56
CA LEU A 85 -15.50 16.24 5.57
C LEU A 85 -15.96 14.89 5.00
N TRP A 86 -17.19 14.78 4.50
CA TRP A 86 -17.77 13.51 4.06
C TRP A 86 -16.88 12.80 3.03
N CYS A 87 -16.27 13.54 2.11
CA CYS A 87 -15.48 12.96 1.02
C CYS A 87 -14.20 12.31 1.55
N TYR A 88 -13.62 12.85 2.63
CA TYR A 88 -12.43 12.28 3.25
C TYR A 88 -12.78 10.98 3.97
N THR A 89 -13.95 10.96 4.63
CA THR A 89 -14.50 9.76 5.25
C THR A 89 -14.75 8.68 4.20
N ILE A 90 -15.46 8.99 3.11
CA ILE A 90 -15.73 8.03 2.03
C ILE A 90 -14.43 7.49 1.43
N ALA A 91 -13.48 8.35 1.05
CA ALA A 91 -12.22 7.93 0.47
C ALA A 91 -11.44 6.99 1.41
N TYR A 92 -11.42 7.30 2.71
CA TYR A 92 -10.78 6.46 3.71
C TYR A 92 -11.48 5.10 3.86
N PHE A 93 -12.82 5.07 3.94
CA PHE A 93 -13.57 3.82 4.05
C PHE A 93 -13.41 2.94 2.81
N LEU A 94 -13.47 3.51 1.60
CA LEU A 94 -13.18 2.77 0.37
C LEU A 94 -11.78 2.13 0.39
N GLY A 95 -10.76 2.91 0.74
CA GLY A 95 -9.41 2.37 0.92
C GLY A 95 -9.33 1.28 2.00
N LYS A 96 -10.11 1.41 3.09
CA LYS A 96 -10.17 0.40 4.16
C LYS A 96 -10.85 -0.88 3.74
N PHE A 97 -11.97 -0.79 3.02
CA PHE A 97 -12.62 -1.96 2.44
C PHE A 97 -11.69 -2.68 1.50
N PHE A 98 -11.02 -1.95 0.61
CA PHE A 98 -10.01 -2.51 -0.28
C PHE A 98 -8.86 -3.20 0.49
N ASN A 99 -8.37 -2.59 1.57
CA ASN A 99 -7.32 -3.17 2.40
C ASN A 99 -7.76 -4.46 3.12
N ILE A 100 -8.96 -4.47 3.71
CA ILE A 100 -9.49 -5.64 4.43
C ILE A 100 -9.82 -6.75 3.44
N PHE A 101 -10.37 -6.42 2.26
CA PHE A 101 -10.61 -7.38 1.19
C PHE A 101 -9.31 -8.11 0.82
N TYR A 102 -8.24 -7.37 0.54
CA TYR A 102 -6.92 -7.95 0.23
C TYR A 102 -6.35 -8.76 1.40
N MET A 103 -6.54 -8.31 2.64
CA MET A 103 -6.13 -9.09 3.81
C MET A 103 -6.85 -10.44 3.90
N ILE A 104 -8.12 -10.53 3.50
CA ILE A 104 -8.89 -11.77 3.48
C ILE A 104 -8.41 -12.68 2.33
N ILE A 105 -8.40 -12.17 1.08
CA ILE A 105 -8.04 -12.99 -0.08
C ILE A 105 -6.57 -13.46 -0.02
N TYR A 106 -5.65 -12.59 0.38
CA TYR A 106 -4.23 -12.95 0.54
C TYR A 106 -4.01 -13.79 1.79
N GLY A 107 -4.78 -13.54 2.85
CA GLY A 107 -4.76 -14.35 4.06
C GLY A 107 -5.11 -15.81 3.78
N MET A 108 -6.12 -16.06 2.94
CA MET A 108 -6.49 -17.42 2.51
C MET A 108 -5.37 -18.10 1.72
N GLY A 109 -4.88 -17.47 0.65
CA GLY A 109 -3.78 -18.03 -0.15
C GLY A 109 -2.52 -18.29 0.66
N LYS A 110 -2.18 -17.35 1.53
CA LYS A 110 -1.06 -17.48 2.45
C LYS A 110 -1.24 -18.63 3.42
N ALA A 111 -2.43 -18.84 3.97
CA ALA A 111 -2.68 -19.92 4.92
C ALA A 111 -2.40 -21.29 4.31
N PHE A 112 -2.88 -21.52 3.07
CA PHE A 112 -2.57 -22.74 2.32
C PHE A 112 -1.09 -22.83 1.93
N ALA A 113 -0.48 -21.73 1.46
CA ALA A 113 0.95 -21.69 1.16
C ALA A 113 1.82 -22.08 2.34
N GLU A 114 1.56 -21.53 3.52
CA GLU A 114 2.32 -21.86 4.73
C GLU A 114 2.05 -23.29 5.22
N HIS A 115 0.84 -23.83 4.99
CA HIS A 115 0.56 -25.25 5.24
C HIS A 115 1.32 -26.16 4.27
N ASP A 116 1.51 -25.77 3.02
CA ASP A 116 2.31 -26.51 2.03
C ASP A 116 3.82 -26.32 2.20
N GLY A 117 4.25 -25.61 3.25
CA GLY A 117 5.65 -25.30 3.54
C GLY A 117 6.23 -24.18 2.67
N ILE A 118 5.41 -23.45 1.92
CA ILE A 118 5.84 -22.36 1.04
C ILE A 118 5.85 -21.02 1.82
N PRO A 119 7.00 -20.34 1.95
CA PRO A 119 7.09 -19.06 2.65
C PRO A 119 6.49 -17.90 1.82
N ALA A 120 5.17 -17.76 1.87
CA ALA A 120 4.43 -16.70 1.19
C ALA A 120 4.78 -15.28 1.73
N PRO A 121 4.66 -14.23 0.90
CA PRO A 121 4.79 -12.84 1.32
C PRO A 121 3.90 -12.46 2.53
N PRO A 122 4.25 -11.42 3.29
CA PRO A 122 3.41 -10.94 4.39
C PRO A 122 2.06 -10.40 3.90
N ASN A 123 1.07 -10.39 4.79
CA ASN A 123 -0.23 -9.78 4.51
C ASN A 123 -0.12 -8.25 4.35
N PRO A 124 -1.08 -7.63 3.64
CA PRO A 124 -1.13 -6.18 3.49
C PRO A 124 -1.05 -5.45 4.82
N ARG A 125 -0.17 -4.46 4.92
CA ARG A 125 -0.16 -3.55 6.08
C ARG A 125 -1.41 -2.67 6.07
N CYS A 126 -1.90 -2.35 7.27
CA CYS A 126 -3.01 -1.42 7.44
C CYS A 126 -2.67 -0.06 6.82
N ILE A 127 -3.51 0.43 5.90
CA ILE A 127 -3.27 1.71 5.20
C ILE A 127 -3.20 2.92 6.14
N GLY A 128 -3.77 2.81 7.35
CA GLY A 128 -3.74 3.87 8.37
C GLY A 128 -2.43 3.92 9.13
N ARG A 129 -1.54 2.94 8.93
CA ARG A 129 -0.20 2.88 9.53
C ARG A 129 0.89 3.34 8.58
N ILE A 130 0.53 3.83 7.39
CA ILE A 130 1.47 4.13 6.31
C ILE A 130 1.49 5.64 6.09
N HIS A 131 2.64 6.25 6.35
CA HIS A 131 2.84 7.70 6.19
C HIS A 131 3.70 8.10 4.99
N PHE A 132 4.51 7.17 4.50
CA PHE A 132 5.19 7.32 3.22
C PHE A 132 4.50 6.43 2.20
N TYR A 133 4.23 7.01 1.05
CA TYR A 133 3.55 6.34 -0.02
C TYR A 133 4.43 5.27 -0.69
N SER A 134 5.76 5.42 -0.68
CA SER A 134 6.65 4.30 -1.03
C SER A 134 6.47 3.07 -0.11
N ASN A 135 6.11 3.28 1.17
CA ASN A 135 5.78 2.17 2.06
C ASN A 135 4.42 1.54 1.73
N MET A 136 3.48 2.28 1.12
CA MET A 136 2.22 1.73 0.61
C MET A 136 2.52 0.68 -0.47
N TRP A 137 3.26 1.09 -1.51
CA TRP A 137 3.63 0.19 -2.60
C TRP A 137 4.45 -1.02 -2.15
N LYS A 138 5.32 -0.87 -1.15
CA LYS A 138 6.15 -1.97 -0.64
C LYS A 138 5.37 -3.00 0.20
N HIS A 139 4.37 -2.56 0.95
CA HIS A 139 3.77 -3.38 2.01
C HIS A 139 2.26 -3.61 1.88
N PHE A 140 1.60 -2.97 0.92
CA PHE A 140 0.21 -3.29 0.60
C PHE A 140 0.13 -4.63 -0.15
N ASP A 141 0.84 -4.73 -1.27
CA ASP A 141 1.02 -5.98 -2.02
C ASP A 141 2.51 -6.28 -2.16
N SER A 142 3.04 -7.01 -1.19
CA SER A 142 4.46 -7.37 -1.17
C SER A 142 4.83 -8.36 -2.28
N GLY A 143 3.89 -9.18 -2.77
CA GLY A 143 4.16 -10.12 -3.85
C GLY A 143 4.37 -9.39 -5.17
N LEU A 144 3.44 -8.50 -5.53
CA LEU A 144 3.57 -7.64 -6.70
C LEU A 144 4.79 -6.73 -6.58
N TYR A 145 5.03 -6.13 -5.41
CA TYR A 145 6.21 -5.30 -5.20
C TYR A 145 7.52 -6.06 -5.44
N GLU A 146 7.66 -7.28 -4.92
CA GLU A 146 8.85 -8.12 -5.14
C GLU A 146 9.06 -8.39 -6.64
N PHE A 147 7.99 -8.69 -7.37
CA PHE A 147 8.02 -8.88 -8.81
C PHE A 147 8.49 -7.61 -9.54
N LEU A 148 7.81 -6.48 -9.31
CA LEU A 148 8.12 -5.20 -9.95
C LEU A 148 9.55 -4.75 -9.65
N PHE A 149 9.96 -4.85 -8.39
CA PHE A 149 11.29 -4.43 -7.97
C PHE A 149 12.37 -5.29 -8.62
N LYS A 150 12.21 -6.61 -8.60
CA LYS A 150 13.24 -7.54 -9.06
C LYS A 150 13.35 -7.59 -10.58
N HIS A 151 12.23 -7.64 -11.29
CA HIS A 151 12.21 -7.93 -12.72
C HIS A 151 12.11 -6.69 -13.61
N ILE A 152 11.86 -5.51 -13.03
CA ILE A 152 11.74 -4.26 -13.80
C ILE A 152 12.69 -3.21 -13.22
N TYR A 153 12.47 -2.79 -11.97
CA TYR A 153 13.21 -1.66 -11.42
C TYR A 153 14.71 -1.92 -11.29
N LYS A 154 15.09 -3.10 -10.75
CA LYS A 154 16.49 -3.48 -10.52
C LYS A 154 17.24 -3.82 -11.80
N GLU A 155 16.54 -4.27 -12.84
CA GLU A 155 17.14 -4.54 -14.16
C GLU A 155 17.50 -3.23 -14.88
N VAL A 156 16.80 -2.14 -14.60
CA VAL A 156 17.07 -0.82 -15.19
C VAL A 156 18.01 0.04 -14.34
N CYS A 157 17.93 -0.08 -13.00
CA CYS A 157 18.73 0.78 -12.12
C CYS A 157 19.31 0.02 -10.92
N ASN A 158 20.47 0.49 -10.48
CA ASN A 158 21.16 0.03 -9.28
C ASN A 158 21.28 1.19 -8.25
N LYS A 159 21.94 0.91 -7.11
CA LYS A 159 22.09 1.90 -6.03
C LYS A 159 22.85 3.15 -6.48
N ASP A 160 23.88 2.96 -7.31
CA ASP A 160 24.80 4.02 -7.75
C ASP A 160 24.31 4.73 -9.03
N SER A 161 23.16 4.33 -9.55
CA SER A 161 22.55 4.94 -10.73
C SER A 161 22.21 6.41 -10.49
N SER A 162 22.35 7.21 -11.55
CA SER A 162 22.00 8.63 -11.55
C SER A 162 20.51 8.85 -11.24
N ILE A 163 20.15 10.07 -10.83
CA ILE A 163 18.77 10.44 -10.54
C ILE A 163 17.88 10.20 -11.76
N LEU A 164 18.35 10.55 -12.96
CA LEU A 164 17.59 10.37 -14.20
C LEU A 164 17.27 8.89 -14.47
N VAL A 165 18.25 7.99 -14.27
CA VAL A 165 18.04 6.54 -14.43
C VAL A 165 17.04 6.01 -13.39
N LYS A 166 17.09 6.51 -12.15
CA LYS A 166 16.13 6.15 -11.10
C LYS A 166 14.71 6.66 -11.39
N VAL A 167 14.58 7.84 -11.99
CA VAL A 167 13.31 8.38 -12.49
C VAL A 167 12.78 7.46 -13.58
N TRP A 168 13.61 7.14 -14.58
CA TRP A 168 13.23 6.25 -15.68
C TRP A 168 12.81 4.86 -15.21
N GLY A 169 13.57 4.23 -14.30
CA GLY A 169 13.20 2.94 -13.73
C GLY A 169 11.86 2.97 -12.98
N THR A 170 11.56 4.09 -12.30
CA THR A 170 10.26 4.28 -11.63
C THR A 170 9.15 4.41 -12.67
N THR A 171 9.32 5.25 -13.68
CA THR A 171 8.36 5.44 -14.77
C THR A 171 8.08 4.14 -15.52
N LEU A 172 9.11 3.36 -15.86
CA LEU A 172 8.95 2.06 -16.53
C LEU A 172 8.16 1.07 -15.66
N THR A 173 8.44 1.05 -14.36
CA THR A 173 7.70 0.20 -13.41
C THR A 173 6.21 0.56 -13.41
N PHE A 174 5.86 1.85 -13.37
CA PHE A 174 4.47 2.30 -13.43
C PHE A 174 3.81 2.11 -14.80
N ALA A 175 4.58 2.21 -15.89
CA ALA A 175 4.10 1.90 -17.22
C ALA A 175 3.70 0.41 -17.34
N PHE A 176 4.50 -0.50 -16.75
CA PHE A 176 4.13 -1.91 -16.65
C PHE A 176 2.87 -2.10 -15.82
N VAL A 177 2.76 -1.47 -14.65
CA VAL A 177 1.57 -1.56 -13.77
C VAL A 177 0.31 -1.13 -14.54
N TYR A 178 0.38 -0.03 -15.30
CA TYR A 178 -0.71 0.45 -16.14
C TYR A 178 -1.17 -0.61 -17.17
N VAL A 179 -0.22 -1.18 -17.91
CA VAL A 179 -0.51 -2.22 -18.92
C VAL A 179 -1.06 -3.48 -18.27
N TRP A 180 -0.47 -3.92 -17.16
CA TRP A 180 -0.87 -5.12 -16.42
C TRP A 180 -2.29 -5.04 -15.89
N HIS A 181 -2.76 -3.85 -15.50
CA HIS A 181 -4.12 -3.60 -15.02
C HIS A 181 -5.15 -3.31 -16.11
N GLY A 182 -4.82 -3.52 -17.40
CA GLY A 182 -5.81 -3.51 -18.48
C GLY A 182 -5.91 -2.21 -19.29
N SER A 183 -4.99 -1.26 -19.11
CA SER A 183 -4.87 -0.06 -19.96
C SER A 183 -6.11 0.86 -20.05
N TYR A 184 -6.94 0.90 -19.00
CA TYR A 184 -8.09 1.81 -18.94
C TYR A 184 -7.69 3.24 -18.56
N VAL A 185 -8.48 4.25 -18.93
CA VAL A 185 -8.20 5.67 -18.65
C VAL A 185 -8.05 5.95 -17.15
N ASN A 186 -8.90 5.38 -16.31
CA ASN A 186 -8.82 5.53 -14.86
C ASN A 186 -7.55 4.87 -14.28
N VAL A 187 -7.15 3.72 -14.82
CA VAL A 187 -5.88 3.05 -14.46
C VAL A 187 -4.67 3.88 -14.91
N PHE A 188 -4.74 4.54 -16.07
CA PHE A 188 -3.71 5.47 -16.52
C PHE A 188 -3.56 6.64 -15.54
N ILE A 189 -4.65 7.32 -15.21
CA ILE A 189 -4.67 8.45 -14.28
C ILE A 189 -4.09 8.02 -12.92
N TRP A 190 -4.57 6.90 -12.38
CA TRP A 190 -4.06 6.33 -11.14
C TRP A 190 -2.55 6.08 -11.22
N SER A 191 -2.08 5.34 -12.24
CA SER A 191 -0.68 4.95 -12.39
C SER A 191 0.23 6.18 -12.56
N ALA A 192 -0.19 7.16 -13.36
CA ALA A 192 0.55 8.39 -13.61
C ALA A 192 0.67 9.25 -12.34
N LEU A 193 -0.44 9.49 -11.64
CA LEU A 193 -0.43 10.25 -10.38
C LEU A 193 0.41 9.55 -9.30
N ASN A 194 0.32 8.23 -9.18
CA ASN A 194 1.13 7.45 -8.25
C ASN A 194 2.62 7.54 -8.60
N CYS A 195 2.99 7.47 -9.88
CA CYS A 195 4.36 7.65 -10.33
C CYS A 195 4.90 9.02 -9.92
N LEU A 196 4.16 10.09 -10.22
CA LEU A 196 4.52 11.46 -9.85
C LEU A 196 4.69 11.62 -8.33
N CYS A 197 3.78 11.08 -7.52
CA CYS A 197 3.86 11.15 -6.07
C CYS A 197 5.07 10.39 -5.51
N ILE A 198 5.40 9.22 -6.07
CA ILE A 198 6.59 8.46 -5.67
C ILE A 198 7.89 9.19 -6.06
N LEU A 199 7.93 9.82 -7.23
CA LEU A 199 9.06 10.66 -7.63
C LEU A 199 9.20 11.87 -6.71
N ALA A 200 8.10 12.58 -6.42
CA ALA A 200 8.08 13.70 -5.48
C ALA A 200 8.57 13.26 -4.09
N GLU A 201 8.13 12.10 -3.59
CA GLU A 201 8.60 11.56 -2.32
C GLU A 201 10.09 11.21 -2.34
N LYS A 202 10.63 10.67 -3.45
CA LYS A 202 12.06 10.42 -3.61
C LYS A 202 12.86 11.72 -3.55
N PHE A 203 12.44 12.76 -4.27
CA PHE A 203 13.07 14.07 -4.23
C PHE A 203 13.01 14.68 -2.83
N TYR A 204 11.85 14.62 -2.19
CA TYR A 204 11.66 15.04 -0.80
C TYR A 204 12.64 14.32 0.14
N LYS A 205 12.78 13.00 0.03
CA LYS A 205 13.72 12.21 0.85
C LYS A 205 15.18 12.60 0.64
N ILE A 206 15.57 12.93 -0.60
CA ILE A 206 16.93 13.41 -0.94
C ILE A 206 17.17 14.81 -0.35
N MET A 207 16.17 15.70 -0.47
CA MET A 207 16.25 17.05 0.09
C MET A 207 16.45 16.99 1.61
N ILE A 208 15.60 16.23 2.31
CA ILE A 208 15.70 16.15 3.78
C ILE A 208 16.95 15.40 4.24
N SER A 209 17.57 14.54 3.44
CA SER A 209 18.80 13.85 3.85
C SER A 209 20.07 14.70 3.68
N THR A 210 19.97 15.87 3.04
CA THR A 210 21.13 16.73 2.76
C THR A 210 21.58 17.48 4.02
N ALA A 211 22.89 17.49 4.29
CA ALA A 211 23.48 18.13 5.47
C ALA A 211 23.15 19.62 5.57
N ALA A 212 23.16 20.35 4.44
CA ALA A 212 22.80 21.77 4.40
C ALA A 212 21.35 22.01 4.85
N TYR A 213 20.42 21.17 4.38
CA TYR A 213 19.01 21.24 4.81
C TYR A 213 18.89 20.97 6.31
N GLN A 214 19.50 19.89 6.81
CA GLN A 214 19.42 19.54 8.22
C GLN A 214 20.03 20.61 9.13
N GLN A 215 21.21 21.13 8.78
CA GLN A 215 21.86 22.20 9.55
C GLN A 215 21.02 23.47 9.57
N TRP A 216 20.48 23.90 8.42
CA TRP A 216 19.64 25.08 8.35
C TRP A 216 18.35 24.90 9.17
N MET A 217 17.67 23.78 8.98
CA MET A 217 16.41 23.49 9.67
C MET A 217 16.60 23.36 11.19
N HIS A 218 17.61 22.62 11.64
CA HIS A 218 17.89 22.47 13.07
C HIS A 218 18.30 23.78 13.73
N ARG A 219 18.99 24.68 13.02
CA ARG A 219 19.34 26.00 13.53
C ARG A 219 18.11 26.89 13.77
N HIS A 220 17.10 26.81 12.90
CA HIS A 220 15.93 27.72 12.96
C HIS A 220 14.73 27.12 13.71
N LEU A 221 14.49 25.81 13.59
CA LEU A 221 13.31 25.13 14.17
C LEU A 221 13.66 24.13 15.28
N GLY A 222 14.95 23.86 15.51
CA GLY A 222 15.38 22.78 16.39
C GLY A 222 15.04 21.38 15.85
N ILE A 223 15.46 20.33 16.56
CA ILE A 223 15.25 18.93 16.11
C ILE A 223 13.75 18.60 16.01
N GLY A 224 12.98 18.96 17.05
CA GLY A 224 11.54 18.69 17.09
C GLY A 224 10.76 19.49 16.05
N GLY A 225 11.08 20.77 15.84
CA GLY A 225 10.43 21.59 14.82
C GLY A 225 10.76 21.12 13.40
N THR A 226 12.01 20.71 13.13
CA THR A 226 12.38 20.08 11.85
C THR A 226 11.55 18.83 11.58
N GLN A 227 11.37 17.93 12.56
CA GLN A 227 10.57 16.72 12.39
C GLN A 227 9.11 17.04 12.05
N ARG A 228 8.50 17.99 12.78
CA ARG A 228 7.11 18.40 12.57
C ARG A 228 6.92 19.05 11.20
N PHE A 229 7.83 19.92 10.81
CA PHE A 229 7.79 20.56 9.49
C PHE A 229 7.97 19.55 8.36
N ASN A 230 8.90 18.60 8.50
CA ASN A 230 9.08 17.51 7.56
C ASN A 230 7.83 16.65 7.43
N ALA A 231 7.18 16.30 8.54
CA ALA A 231 5.92 15.55 8.53
C ALA A 231 4.79 16.32 7.84
N LEU A 232 4.73 17.64 8.01
CA LEU A 232 3.77 18.49 7.29
C LEU A 232 4.02 18.47 5.77
N LEU A 233 5.28 18.62 5.33
CA LEU A 233 5.63 18.54 3.91
C LEU A 233 5.32 17.16 3.32
N ALA A 234 5.66 16.09 4.03
CA ALA A 234 5.37 14.72 3.59
C ALA A 234 3.86 14.47 3.49
N THR A 235 3.07 15.07 4.38
CA THR A 235 1.60 15.03 4.32
C THR A 235 1.08 15.60 3.01
N GLN A 236 1.65 16.70 2.51
CA GLN A 236 1.24 17.31 1.24
C GLN A 236 1.54 16.43 0.03
N ILE A 237 2.56 15.58 0.10
CA ILE A 237 2.88 14.59 -0.93
C ILE A 237 1.95 13.37 -0.81
N PHE A 238 1.58 13.01 0.42
CA PHE A 238 0.74 11.84 0.69
C PHE A 238 -0.71 12.03 0.26
N ILE A 239 -1.31 13.21 0.49
CA ILE A 239 -2.71 13.50 0.13
C ILE A 239 -3.03 13.16 -1.35
N PRO A 240 -2.34 13.71 -2.36
CA PRO A 240 -2.66 13.42 -3.76
C PRO A 240 -2.46 11.93 -4.09
N ALA A 241 -1.49 11.27 -3.44
CA ALA A 241 -1.25 9.85 -3.62
C ALA A 241 -2.36 8.97 -3.02
N ALA A 242 -2.95 9.39 -1.89
CA ALA A 242 -4.07 8.69 -1.29
C ALA A 242 -5.35 8.84 -2.13
N PHE A 243 -5.64 10.07 -2.61
CA PHE A 243 -6.82 10.34 -3.44
C PHE A 243 -6.70 9.76 -4.84
N SER A 244 -5.51 9.68 -5.42
CA SER A 244 -5.33 9.06 -6.75
C SER A 244 -5.75 7.59 -6.77
N ASN A 245 -5.65 6.87 -5.65
CA ASN A 245 -6.16 5.50 -5.53
C ASN A 245 -7.67 5.37 -5.73
N MET A 246 -8.43 6.45 -5.61
CA MET A 246 -9.86 6.40 -5.87
C MET A 246 -10.14 6.12 -7.35
N TYR A 247 -9.29 6.55 -8.28
CA TYR A 247 -9.41 6.16 -9.70
C TYR A 247 -9.22 4.67 -9.95
N PHE A 248 -8.55 3.97 -9.04
CA PHE A 248 -8.34 2.52 -9.12
C PHE A 248 -9.42 1.72 -8.38
N ILE A 249 -9.89 2.21 -7.24
CA ILE A 249 -10.79 1.47 -6.33
C ILE A 249 -12.26 1.84 -6.54
N ALA A 250 -12.55 3.05 -7.03
CA ALA A 250 -13.89 3.58 -7.21
C ALA A 250 -14.19 3.87 -8.70
N SER A 251 -15.43 4.32 -8.99
CA SER A 251 -15.76 4.81 -10.33
C SER A 251 -14.98 6.09 -10.67
N PRO A 252 -14.65 6.33 -11.96
CA PRO A 252 -13.95 7.55 -12.36
C PRO A 252 -14.68 8.83 -11.95
N GLU A 253 -16.01 8.82 -12.02
CA GLU A 253 -16.87 9.95 -11.66
C GLU A 253 -16.77 10.25 -10.16
N LEU A 254 -16.80 9.22 -9.32
CA LEU A 254 -16.65 9.40 -7.87
C LEU A 254 -15.23 9.86 -7.53
N ALA A 255 -14.20 9.30 -8.18
CA ALA A 255 -12.82 9.70 -7.96
C ALA A 255 -12.61 11.20 -8.26
N ASP A 256 -13.19 11.70 -9.36
CA ASP A 256 -13.17 13.12 -9.72
C ASP A 256 -13.84 13.99 -8.65
N VAL A 257 -15.02 13.59 -8.16
CA VAL A 257 -15.73 14.31 -7.10
C VAL A 257 -14.91 14.35 -5.81
N LEU A 258 -14.32 13.22 -5.40
CA LEU A 258 -13.50 13.14 -4.19
C LEU A 258 -12.23 14.00 -4.30
N LEU A 259 -11.58 14.02 -5.46
CA LEU A 259 -10.39 14.84 -5.70
C LEU A 259 -10.73 16.33 -5.70
N ARG A 260 -11.83 16.73 -6.37
CA ARG A 260 -12.33 18.11 -6.33
C ARG A 260 -12.71 18.51 -4.90
N CYS A 261 -13.34 17.62 -4.15
CA CYS A 261 -13.68 17.86 -2.75
C CYS A 261 -12.42 18.08 -1.87
N ALA A 262 -11.33 17.37 -2.15
CA ALA A 262 -10.06 17.58 -1.45
C ALA A 262 -9.50 19.00 -1.66
N TYR A 263 -9.46 19.48 -2.90
CA TYR A 263 -8.72 20.71 -3.23
C TYR A 263 -9.57 21.95 -3.45
N LEU A 264 -10.86 21.81 -3.79
CA LEU A 264 -11.72 22.92 -4.23
C LEU A 264 -12.83 23.29 -3.23
N ASN A 265 -13.11 22.47 -2.22
CA ASN A 265 -14.15 22.74 -1.22
C ASN A 265 -13.74 23.75 -0.13
N GLY A 266 -12.77 24.63 -0.42
CA GLY A 266 -12.36 25.73 0.45
C GLY A 266 -11.18 25.42 1.37
N VAL A 267 -10.47 26.48 1.76
CA VAL A 267 -9.20 26.40 2.50
C VAL A 267 -9.38 25.73 3.88
N GLY A 268 -10.46 26.03 4.60
CA GLY A 268 -10.73 25.42 5.91
C GLY A 268 -10.83 23.89 5.85
N ASN A 269 -11.46 23.35 4.81
CA ASN A 269 -11.61 21.90 4.62
C ASN A 269 -10.28 21.25 4.28
N TYR A 270 -9.48 21.88 3.41
CA TYR A 270 -8.12 21.39 3.11
C TYR A 270 -7.19 21.44 4.32
N LEU A 271 -7.32 22.45 5.19
CA LEU A 271 -6.59 22.52 6.45
C LEU A 271 -7.02 21.40 7.42
N ALA A 272 -8.32 21.09 7.50
CA ALA A 272 -8.82 19.98 8.31
C ALA A 272 -8.33 18.61 7.78
N LEU A 273 -8.30 18.43 6.46
CA LEU A 273 -7.70 17.24 5.81
C LEU A 273 -6.21 17.14 6.14
N THR A 274 -5.46 18.23 5.93
CA THR A 274 -4.03 18.29 6.23
C THR A 274 -3.76 17.97 7.69
N PHE A 275 -4.51 18.54 8.62
CA PHE A 275 -4.39 18.26 10.05
C PHE A 275 -4.63 16.77 10.35
N SER A 276 -5.70 16.19 9.78
CA SER A 276 -6.05 14.79 10.00
C SER A 276 -4.96 13.84 9.49
N ILE A 277 -4.47 14.05 8.27
CA ILE A 277 -3.39 13.23 7.69
C ILE A 277 -2.07 13.46 8.43
N TYR A 278 -1.78 14.68 8.86
CA TYR A 278 -0.62 14.97 9.69
C TYR A 278 -0.67 14.22 11.04
N CYS A 279 -1.84 14.15 11.68
CA CYS A 279 -2.01 13.34 12.89
C CYS A 279 -1.77 11.85 12.61
N PHE A 280 -2.30 11.30 11.51
CA PHE A 280 -2.00 9.93 11.10
C PHE A 280 -0.49 9.72 10.86
N PHE A 281 0.16 10.69 10.22
CA PHE A 281 1.61 10.68 9.99
C PHE A 281 2.34 10.54 11.33
N GLN A 282 2.08 11.43 12.29
CA GLN A 282 2.75 11.44 13.59
C GLN A 282 2.51 10.15 14.38
N CYS A 283 1.27 9.67 14.44
CA CYS A 283 0.94 8.40 15.08
C CYS A 283 1.70 7.23 14.45
N SER A 284 1.76 7.17 13.12
CA SER A 284 2.42 6.08 12.42
C SER A 284 3.94 6.06 12.62
N VAL A 285 4.58 7.24 12.78
CA VAL A 285 6.01 7.36 13.10
C VAL A 285 6.28 6.76 14.48
N ILE A 286 5.50 7.15 15.50
CA ILE A 286 5.62 6.61 16.87
C ILE A 286 5.44 5.09 16.87
N VAL A 287 4.42 4.60 16.18
CA VAL A 287 4.17 3.16 16.07
C VAL A 287 5.33 2.46 15.38
N GLU A 288 5.88 3.01 14.29
CA GLU A 288 7.04 2.43 13.60
C GLU A 288 8.29 2.38 14.48
N GLU A 289 8.58 3.44 15.22
CA GLU A 289 9.70 3.48 16.18
C GLU A 289 9.52 2.43 17.30
N SER A 290 8.31 2.28 17.84
CA SER A 290 8.01 1.31 18.88
C SER A 290 8.24 -0.15 18.45
N MET A 291 8.09 -0.45 17.15
CA MET A 291 8.35 -1.79 16.62
C MET A 291 9.84 -2.03 16.33
N LYS A 292 10.62 -0.97 16.04
CA LYS A 292 12.07 -1.08 15.84
C LYS A 292 12.83 -1.25 17.15
N HIS A 293 12.28 -0.75 18.26
CA HIS A 293 12.91 -0.82 19.58
C HIS A 293 11.97 -1.43 20.65
N PRO A 294 11.75 -2.76 20.65
CA PRO A 294 10.87 -3.43 21.61
C PRO A 294 11.28 -3.20 23.07
N GLN A 295 12.58 -3.01 23.32
CA GLN A 295 13.22 -2.85 24.64
C GLN A 295 12.86 -1.52 25.35
N LEU A 296 12.23 -0.56 24.67
CA LEU A 296 11.81 0.73 25.26
C LEU A 296 10.39 0.72 25.84
N LYS A 297 9.64 -0.39 25.68
CA LYS A 297 8.31 -0.53 26.28
C LYS A 297 8.32 -0.63 27.80
N ASP A 298 9.36 -1.22 28.39
CA ASP A 298 9.46 -1.49 29.84
C ASP A 298 9.87 -0.28 30.70
N LYS A 299 10.10 0.90 30.10
CA LYS A 299 10.53 2.11 30.84
C LYS A 299 9.49 3.23 30.89
N ARG A 300 8.26 3.01 30.42
CA ARG A 300 7.17 4.00 30.45
C ARG A 300 5.86 3.46 31.03
N THR A 301 5.96 2.60 32.04
CA THR A 301 4.89 2.31 33.00
C THR A 301 5.34 2.77 34.37
#